data_AF-A0A0R3U5E0-F1
#
_entry.id   AF-A0A0R3U5E0-F1
#
_cell.length_a   1.000
_cell.length_b   1.000
_cell.length_c   1.000
_cell.angle_alpha   90.00
_cell.angle_beta   90.00
_cell.angle_gamma   90.00
#
_symmetry.space_group_name_H-M   'P 1'
#
loop_
_entity.id
_entity.type
_entity.pdbx_description
1 polymer ?
#
loop_
_entity_poly.entity_id
_entity_poly.type
_entity_poly.pdbx_seq_one_letter_code
_entity_poly.pdbx_strand_id
1 'polypeptide(L)'
;MLGILIFWTLAAAPQVFALHVTGEWSTDKVYTFLAKFAFQKTSVDEIEGTRGYIFGNVSSFIPTFNTSAESLPATLVIVDGEYVTDLYGNASRPVQFFGNVSDQSHRSLWLAETMRCRTMFSRINSLAWHRKCQPKAKMDFLRQVPCPANELCSEEDDKSRVQPGSQFTFTVQDRRQPRFWYLSLIACYRNMTTCEWETSALPHPGAVGPPINKEGNSTEVTPVADLLGGQQFVPAQMKYDIWMVNGVPRLRDYYRFEHQFSFEYHDIFEINLTFGVLYLFLGIILHIKYKGEYEPLACLLFTHIWLYVAAATLHAIHLAAYAFDGKGACALLYIGNVLGCASETVLLILILTTADVGFPILPAELSHFEEKVRRYRKRQFMRINSAGVVQSSASGFSNNRTLGETDSAQNSHRRLKEILLPAYAATWSAAVARSEVIKAATMVPTSSVVSLAFANQEEESTPACCGLIKCTQRRKRTCVYLGCMMSAILSIELGLYIWALFDQDPVLDISVWNTTPGRLLVAVRMVLAFWFLSILYRRQSSSNLSEVIEPLHFAVAYLIWFLSLPAVVFVAHTSVSPLWRQKTIFGVMHLSDFLASILYAQLINRAK
;
A
#
# COMPACT_ATOMS: atom_id res chain seq x y z
N MET A 1 18.53 -9.50 -2.19
CA MET A 1 18.82 -9.72 -0.75
C MET A 1 18.14 -8.67 0.13
N LEU A 2 18.35 -7.36 -0.08
CA LEU A 2 17.64 -6.31 0.67
C LEU A 2 16.10 -6.38 0.53
N GLY A 3 15.58 -6.65 -0.67
CA GLY A 3 14.14 -6.84 -0.90
C GLY A 3 13.53 -8.10 -0.28
N ILE A 4 14.35 -9.14 -0.01
CA ILE A 4 13.91 -10.37 0.68
C ILE A 4 13.89 -10.13 2.20
N LEU A 5 14.80 -9.29 2.71
CA LEU A 5 14.80 -8.87 4.10
C LEU A 5 13.58 -7.97 4.42
N ILE A 6 13.21 -7.08 3.50
CA ILE A 6 11.99 -6.25 3.59
C ILE A 6 10.74 -7.14 3.54
N PHE A 7 10.73 -8.19 2.71
CA PHE A 7 9.65 -9.19 2.66
C PHE A 7 9.48 -9.97 3.99
N TRP A 8 10.58 -10.25 4.70
CA TRP A 8 10.53 -10.90 6.01
C TRP A 8 10.14 -9.95 7.15
N THR A 9 10.51 -8.67 7.09
CA THR A 9 10.00 -7.67 8.05
C THR A 9 8.53 -7.32 7.79
N LEU A 10 8.05 -7.45 6.54
CA LEU A 10 6.64 -7.31 6.14
C LEU A 10 5.70 -8.39 6.71
N ALA A 11 6.22 -9.55 7.09
CA ALA A 11 5.40 -10.64 7.65
C ALA A 11 5.10 -10.49 9.16
N ALA A 12 5.73 -9.53 9.84
CA ALA A 12 5.76 -9.48 11.30
C ALA A 12 4.92 -8.36 11.95
N ALA A 13 4.25 -7.50 11.18
CA ALA A 13 3.30 -6.56 11.77
C ALA A 13 1.94 -7.26 11.97
N PRO A 14 1.44 -7.43 13.20
CA PRO A 14 0.06 -7.87 13.39
C PRO A 14 -0.86 -6.67 13.09
N GLN A 15 -1.57 -6.70 11.96
CA GLN A 15 -2.80 -5.93 11.88
C GLN A 15 -3.86 -6.68 12.70
N VAL A 16 -4.27 -6.06 13.80
CA VAL A 16 -5.38 -6.51 14.61
C VAL A 16 -6.67 -6.11 13.88
N PHE A 17 -7.16 -6.98 13.01
CA PHE A 17 -8.55 -6.92 12.54
C PHE A 17 -9.43 -7.54 13.63
N ALA A 18 -9.58 -6.83 14.75
CA ALA A 18 -10.24 -7.35 15.93
C ALA A 18 -11.74 -7.52 15.70
N LEU A 19 -12.12 -8.76 15.47
CA LEU A 19 -13.47 -9.28 15.61
C LEU A 19 -13.54 -10.46 16.59
N HIS A 20 -12.37 -11.04 16.86
CA HIS A 20 -12.14 -11.93 17.97
C HIS A 20 -10.84 -11.51 18.65
N VAL A 21 -10.96 -10.95 19.85
CA VAL A 21 -9.84 -10.47 20.65
C VAL A 21 -9.52 -11.51 21.71
N THR A 22 -8.38 -12.17 21.57
CA THR A 22 -7.90 -13.14 22.56
C THR A 22 -6.54 -12.74 23.07
N GLY A 23 -6.32 -12.86 24.37
CA GLY A 23 -5.01 -12.59 24.93
C GLY A 23 -4.97 -12.73 26.44
N GLU A 24 -3.85 -12.28 26.99
CA GLU A 24 -3.53 -12.35 28.40
C GLU A 24 -3.20 -10.95 28.91
N TRP A 25 -3.72 -10.63 30.09
CA TRP A 25 -3.55 -9.33 30.70
C TRP A 25 -3.35 -9.44 32.20
N SER A 26 -2.64 -8.47 32.77
CA SER A 26 -2.34 -8.38 34.19
C SER A 26 -2.45 -6.93 34.66
N THR A 27 -2.84 -6.74 35.92
CA THR A 27 -3.11 -5.41 36.49
C THR A 27 -1.87 -4.52 36.61
N ASP A 28 -0.67 -5.10 36.52
CA ASP A 28 0.61 -4.39 36.45
C ASP A 28 0.72 -3.43 35.26
N LYS A 29 0.07 -3.75 34.14
CA LYS A 29 0.08 -2.91 32.93
C LYS A 29 -0.73 -1.62 33.09
N VAL A 30 -1.56 -1.52 34.12
CA VAL A 30 -2.51 -0.45 34.46
C VAL A 30 -3.58 -0.15 33.41
N TYR A 31 -3.21 0.04 32.15
CA TYR A 31 -4.12 0.30 31.04
C TYR A 31 -3.68 -0.48 29.81
N THR A 32 -4.64 -1.12 29.14
CA THR A 32 -4.40 -1.71 27.82
C THR A 32 -5.62 -1.50 26.96
N PHE A 33 -5.39 -0.91 25.79
CA PHE A 33 -6.38 -0.85 24.73
C PHE A 33 -6.46 -2.21 24.04
N LEU A 34 -7.67 -2.76 23.92
CA LEU A 34 -7.89 -4.08 23.32
C LEU A 34 -8.29 -3.99 21.86
N ALA A 35 -9.34 -3.22 21.57
CA ALA A 35 -9.90 -3.16 20.22
C ALA A 35 -10.77 -1.91 20.01
N LYS A 36 -10.85 -1.52 18.74
CA LYS A 36 -11.76 -0.51 18.20
C LYS A 36 -12.64 -1.20 17.17
N PHE A 37 -13.94 -0.98 17.27
CA PHE A 37 -14.90 -1.57 16.35
C PHE A 37 -16.04 -0.59 16.10
N ALA A 38 -16.46 -0.46 14.85
CA ALA A 38 -17.59 0.35 14.45
C ALA A 38 -18.85 -0.49 14.29
N PHE A 39 -19.88 -0.09 15.02
CA PHE A 39 -21.19 -0.66 14.88
C PHE A 39 -22.03 0.14 13.90
N GLN A 40 -22.82 -0.57 13.11
CA GLN A 40 -23.77 0.03 12.19
C GLN A 40 -24.91 0.72 12.92
N LYS A 41 -25.61 1.60 12.22
CA LYS A 41 -26.81 2.24 12.75
C LYS A 41 -27.88 1.18 13.01
N THR A 42 -28.46 1.20 14.20
CA THR A 42 -29.58 0.34 14.57
C THR A 42 -30.87 0.84 13.90
N SER A 43 -31.40 0.03 12.99
CA SER A 43 -32.70 0.23 12.36
C SER A 43 -33.82 -0.14 13.32
N VAL A 44 -34.95 0.58 13.26
CA VAL A 44 -36.13 0.30 14.08
C VAL A 44 -36.87 -0.94 13.58
N ASP A 45 -36.88 -1.16 12.27
CA ASP A 45 -37.56 -2.30 11.64
C ASP A 45 -36.81 -3.61 11.84
N GLU A 46 -35.49 -3.52 12.06
CA GLU A 46 -34.63 -4.68 12.22
C GLU A 46 -33.61 -4.49 13.34
N ILE A 47 -34.10 -4.28 14.56
CA ILE A 47 -33.26 -4.03 15.74
C ILE A 47 -32.28 -5.18 15.96
N GLU A 48 -32.72 -6.42 15.76
CA GLU A 48 -31.90 -7.61 15.98
C GLU A 48 -30.76 -7.73 14.97
N GLY A 49 -31.02 -7.55 13.68
CA GLY A 49 -29.99 -7.60 12.64
C GLY A 49 -29.01 -6.43 12.67
N THR A 50 -29.38 -5.30 13.28
CA THR A 50 -28.61 -4.04 13.15
C THR A 50 -27.99 -3.48 14.41
N ARG A 51 -28.29 -4.04 15.60
CA ARG A 51 -27.60 -3.64 16.83
C ARG A 51 -26.25 -4.34 16.98
N GLY A 52 -25.30 -3.68 17.63
CA GLY A 52 -23.99 -4.23 17.93
C GLY A 52 -23.99 -5.12 19.16
N TYR A 53 -23.10 -6.11 19.17
CA TYR A 53 -22.89 -7.01 20.30
C TYR A 53 -21.42 -7.13 20.64
N ILE A 54 -21.11 -7.12 21.93
CA ILE A 54 -19.78 -7.43 22.45
C ILE A 54 -19.94 -8.42 23.58
N PHE A 55 -19.37 -9.60 23.43
CA PHE A 55 -19.58 -10.70 24.38
C PHE A 55 -18.35 -11.58 24.45
N GLY A 56 -18.21 -12.29 25.55
CA GLY A 56 -17.08 -13.20 25.71
C GLY A 56 -16.80 -13.55 27.16
N ASN A 57 -15.58 -14.03 27.38
CA ASN A 57 -15.09 -14.51 28.65
C ASN A 57 -13.87 -13.70 29.07
N VAL A 58 -13.82 -13.30 30.34
CA VAL A 58 -12.64 -12.71 30.97
C VAL A 58 -12.48 -13.40 32.31
N SER A 59 -11.71 -14.47 32.32
CA SER A 59 -11.54 -15.34 33.50
C SER A 59 -10.13 -15.21 34.08
N SER A 60 -10.00 -15.43 35.38
CA SER A 60 -8.70 -15.48 36.05
C SER A 60 -7.89 -16.70 35.60
N PHE A 61 -6.56 -16.59 35.62
CA PHE A 61 -5.69 -17.77 35.44
C PHE A 61 -5.78 -18.77 36.60
N ILE A 62 -6.11 -18.27 37.79
CA ILE A 62 -6.26 -19.07 38.99
C ILE A 62 -7.74 -19.48 39.09
N PRO A 63 -8.09 -20.76 38.93
CA PRO A 63 -9.47 -21.23 38.93
C PRO A 63 -10.14 -21.13 40.32
N THR A 64 -9.36 -21.02 41.39
CA THR A 64 -9.82 -20.76 42.76
C THR A 64 -9.84 -19.27 43.11
N PHE A 65 -10.08 -18.39 42.12
CA PHE A 65 -10.30 -16.97 42.37
C PHE A 65 -11.62 -16.80 43.14
N ASN A 66 -11.55 -17.02 44.45
CA ASN A 66 -12.48 -16.45 45.38
C ASN A 66 -12.10 -14.98 45.53
N THR A 67 -13.11 -14.12 45.66
CA THR A 67 -13.05 -12.70 46.03
C THR A 67 -12.40 -12.44 47.41
N SER A 68 -11.51 -13.32 47.86
CA SER A 68 -10.68 -13.17 49.05
C SER A 68 -9.47 -12.31 48.70
N ALA A 69 -9.46 -11.10 49.28
CA ALA A 69 -8.37 -10.18 49.68
C ALA A 69 -6.96 -10.17 49.03
N GLU A 70 -6.51 -11.21 48.33
CA GLU A 70 -5.13 -11.36 47.82
C GLU A 70 -4.93 -10.74 46.43
N SER A 71 -6.00 -10.56 45.64
CA SER A 71 -5.93 -9.91 44.33
C SER A 71 -7.10 -8.97 44.08
N LEU A 72 -6.78 -7.76 43.64
CA LEU A 72 -7.76 -6.71 43.39
C LEU A 72 -8.32 -6.83 41.95
N PRO A 73 -9.63 -6.64 41.76
CA PRO A 73 -10.25 -6.73 40.45
C PRO A 73 -9.87 -5.54 39.56
N ALA A 74 -9.97 -5.71 38.26
CA ALA A 74 -9.87 -4.68 37.23
C ALA A 74 -11.26 -4.36 36.65
N THR A 75 -11.31 -3.38 35.75
CA THR A 75 -12.52 -2.99 35.04
C THR A 75 -12.32 -3.14 33.54
N LEU A 76 -13.22 -3.89 32.91
CA LEU A 76 -13.41 -3.90 31.47
C LEU A 76 -14.31 -2.72 31.11
N VAL A 77 -13.79 -1.83 30.26
CA VAL A 77 -14.46 -0.59 29.89
C VAL A 77 -14.77 -0.59 28.42
N ILE A 78 -16.02 -0.25 28.11
CA ILE A 78 -16.47 0.02 26.76
C ILE A 78 -17.02 1.44 26.67
N VAL A 79 -16.50 2.23 25.74
CA VAL A 79 -16.92 3.62 25.50
C VAL A 79 -16.98 3.94 24.02
N ASP A 80 -17.77 4.95 23.66
CA ASP A 80 -17.77 5.50 22.31
C ASP A 80 -16.59 6.48 22.07
N GLY A 81 -16.45 6.94 20.84
CA GLY A 81 -15.40 7.89 20.44
C GLY A 81 -15.43 9.25 21.16
N GLU A 82 -16.56 9.65 21.76
CA GLU A 82 -16.68 10.92 22.47
C GLU A 82 -15.92 10.88 23.81
N TYR A 83 -15.95 9.73 24.49
CA TYR A 83 -15.33 9.58 25.82
C TYR A 83 -13.94 8.93 25.77
N VAL A 84 -13.60 8.20 24.70
CA VAL A 84 -12.32 7.49 24.61
C VAL A 84 -11.12 8.45 24.63
N THR A 85 -11.22 9.63 24.03
CA THR A 85 -10.08 10.57 23.93
C THR A 85 -9.64 11.04 25.32
N ASP A 86 -10.59 11.36 26.20
CA ASP A 86 -10.29 11.76 27.58
C ASP A 86 -9.79 10.57 28.42
N LEU A 87 -10.43 9.41 28.25
CA LEU A 87 -10.05 8.19 28.96
C LEU A 87 -8.61 7.77 28.62
N TYR A 88 -8.30 7.65 27.32
CA TYR A 88 -6.99 7.30 26.80
C TYR A 88 -5.95 8.38 27.08
N GLY A 89 -6.31 9.65 26.88
CA GLY A 89 -5.40 10.77 27.14
C GLY A 89 -4.96 10.85 28.60
N ASN A 90 -5.84 10.53 29.55
CA ASN A 90 -5.47 10.46 30.97
C ASN A 90 -4.72 9.16 31.33
N ALA A 91 -5.03 8.04 30.68
CA ALA A 91 -4.33 6.78 30.89
C ALA A 91 -2.86 6.82 30.44
N SER A 92 -2.62 7.41 29.25
CA SER A 92 -1.30 7.47 28.61
C SER A 92 -0.36 8.50 29.23
N ARG A 93 -0.84 9.36 30.13
CA ARG A 93 0.00 10.35 30.82
C ARG A 93 0.88 9.69 31.88
N PRO A 94 2.13 10.16 32.05
CA PRO A 94 2.99 9.72 33.14
C PRO A 94 2.34 9.95 34.51
N VAL A 95 2.53 9.01 35.45
CA VAL A 95 1.91 9.04 36.79
C VAL A 95 2.24 10.32 37.58
N GLN A 96 3.39 10.95 37.31
CA GLN A 96 3.84 12.18 37.96
C GLN A 96 2.90 13.37 37.72
N PHE A 97 2.06 13.33 36.68
CA PHE A 97 1.04 14.36 36.44
C PHE A 97 -0.11 14.31 37.45
N PHE A 98 -0.31 13.20 38.15
CA PHE A 98 -1.46 12.96 39.02
C PHE A 98 -1.13 13.06 40.52
N GLY A 99 0.14 13.23 40.87
CA GLY A 99 0.58 13.39 42.25
C GLY A 99 2.09 13.56 42.36
N ASN A 100 2.55 14.04 43.51
CA ASN A 100 3.99 14.12 43.79
C ASN A 100 4.54 12.72 44.14
N VAL A 101 5.39 12.18 43.27
CA VAL A 101 6.01 10.85 43.42
C VAL A 101 7.51 10.99 43.76
N SER A 102 7.96 12.15 44.25
CA SER A 102 9.37 12.42 44.61
C SER A 102 9.95 11.39 45.57
N ASP A 103 9.15 10.99 46.56
CA ASP A 103 9.61 10.16 47.67
C ASP A 103 9.65 8.67 47.32
N GLN A 104 9.18 8.30 46.11
CA GLN A 104 9.02 6.92 45.60
C GLN A 104 8.39 5.92 46.59
N SER A 105 7.73 6.43 47.63
CA SER A 105 7.07 5.61 48.64
C SER A 105 5.88 4.86 48.01
N HIS A 106 5.61 3.65 48.50
CA HIS A 106 4.44 2.89 48.07
C HIS A 106 3.13 3.69 48.20
N ARG A 107 2.99 4.47 49.29
CA ARG A 107 1.81 5.30 49.55
C ARG A 107 1.66 6.43 48.53
N SER A 108 2.74 7.15 48.20
CA SER A 108 2.69 8.26 47.23
C SER A 108 2.36 7.74 45.82
N LEU A 109 2.92 6.59 45.44
CA LEU A 109 2.61 5.94 44.17
C LEU A 109 1.15 5.49 44.10
N TRP A 110 0.64 4.83 45.16
CA TRP A 110 -0.75 4.41 45.24
C TRP A 110 -1.73 5.61 45.16
N LEU A 111 -1.42 6.73 45.83
CA LEU A 111 -2.24 7.94 45.75
C LEU A 111 -2.27 8.52 44.33
N ALA A 112 -1.11 8.61 43.68
CA ALA A 112 -1.01 9.17 42.32
C ALA A 112 -1.76 8.28 41.31
N GLU A 113 -1.62 6.96 41.40
CA GLU A 113 -2.37 6.01 40.56
C GLU A 113 -3.88 6.04 40.81
N THR A 114 -4.29 6.16 42.08
CA THR A 114 -5.70 6.36 42.44
C THR A 114 -6.26 7.65 41.86
N MET A 115 -5.49 8.74 41.89
CA MET A 115 -5.88 10.00 41.25
C MET A 115 -5.98 9.87 39.72
N ARG A 116 -5.10 9.09 39.09
CA ARG A 116 -5.19 8.75 37.66
C ARG A 116 -6.49 8.02 37.35
N CYS A 117 -6.84 6.98 38.12
CA CYS A 117 -8.12 6.27 37.99
C CYS A 117 -9.32 7.22 38.12
N ARG A 118 -9.34 8.09 39.15
CA ARG A 118 -10.42 9.07 39.34
C ARG A 118 -10.55 10.02 38.16
N THR A 119 -9.43 10.47 37.60
CA THR A 119 -9.41 11.40 36.47
C THR A 119 -9.92 10.72 35.20
N MET A 120 -9.45 9.49 34.92
CA MET A 120 -9.88 8.66 33.81
C MET A 120 -11.39 8.42 33.79
N PHE A 121 -11.97 8.09 34.95
CA PHE A 121 -13.41 7.78 35.06
C PHE A 121 -14.29 8.99 35.41
N SER A 122 -13.74 10.19 35.54
CA SER A 122 -14.47 11.38 35.99
C SER A 122 -15.78 11.65 35.21
N ARG A 123 -15.73 11.55 33.87
CA ARG A 123 -16.90 11.70 32.99
C ARG A 123 -17.78 10.44 33.02
N ILE A 124 -17.17 9.27 32.84
CA ILE A 124 -17.84 7.97 32.73
C ILE A 124 -18.65 7.66 34.01
N ASN A 125 -18.15 8.00 35.19
CA ASN A 125 -18.78 7.70 36.47
C ASN A 125 -20.20 8.31 36.61
N SER A 126 -20.46 9.43 35.94
CA SER A 126 -21.79 10.06 35.94
C SER A 126 -22.79 9.40 34.99
N LEU A 127 -22.29 8.75 33.93
CA LEU A 127 -23.06 8.22 32.80
C LEU A 127 -23.25 6.70 32.85
N ALA A 128 -22.30 5.98 33.45
CA ALA A 128 -22.31 4.54 33.55
C ALA A 128 -23.22 4.08 34.69
N TRP A 129 -24.16 3.19 34.36
CA TRP A 129 -25.03 2.54 35.32
C TRP A 129 -24.23 1.63 36.25
N HIS A 130 -24.63 1.64 37.52
CA HIS A 130 -24.21 0.62 38.47
C HIS A 130 -25.21 0.50 39.60
N ARG A 131 -25.54 -0.74 39.96
CA ARG A 131 -26.59 -1.07 40.94
C ARG A 131 -26.51 -0.30 42.26
N LYS A 132 -25.31 -0.16 42.85
CA LYS A 132 -25.11 0.53 44.15
C LYS A 132 -24.79 2.01 44.01
N CYS A 133 -23.68 2.33 43.34
CA CYS A 133 -23.15 3.68 43.26
C CYS A 133 -23.90 4.64 42.31
N GLN A 134 -24.52 4.14 41.24
CA GLN A 134 -25.17 5.02 40.26
C GLN A 134 -26.36 4.32 39.56
N PRO A 135 -27.48 4.10 40.28
CA PRO A 135 -28.62 3.36 39.74
C PRO A 135 -29.46 4.16 38.73
N LYS A 136 -29.31 5.50 38.69
CA LYS A 136 -30.09 6.39 37.81
C LYS A 136 -29.50 6.55 36.40
N ALA A 137 -28.24 6.17 36.21
CA ALA A 137 -27.60 6.28 34.92
C ALA A 137 -28.16 5.25 33.93
N LYS A 138 -28.02 5.52 32.63
CA LYS A 138 -28.67 4.73 31.58
C LYS A 138 -27.71 3.94 30.70
N MET A 139 -26.42 4.30 30.70
CA MET A 139 -25.44 3.69 29.81
C MET A 139 -24.78 2.51 30.50
N ASP A 140 -24.56 1.44 29.75
CA ASP A 140 -23.92 0.24 30.24
C ASP A 140 -22.50 0.13 29.67
N PHE A 141 -21.50 0.52 30.46
CA PHE A 141 -20.11 0.70 30.01
C PHE A 141 -19.07 -0.16 30.72
N LEU A 142 -19.42 -0.81 31.84
CA LEU A 142 -18.44 -1.31 32.80
C LEU A 142 -18.73 -2.74 33.23
N ARG A 143 -17.71 -3.58 33.30
CA ARG A 143 -17.76 -4.90 33.96
C ARG A 143 -16.53 -5.08 34.85
N GLN A 144 -16.73 -5.61 36.05
CA GLN A 144 -15.65 -6.00 36.93
C GLN A 144 -15.08 -7.34 36.49
N VAL A 145 -13.76 -7.39 36.34
CA VAL A 145 -13.03 -8.57 35.83
C VAL A 145 -11.81 -8.86 36.72
N PRO A 146 -11.35 -10.10 36.84
CA PRO A 146 -11.86 -11.32 36.20
C PRO A 146 -13.22 -11.75 36.75
N CYS A 147 -14.01 -12.39 35.90
CA CYS A 147 -15.28 -13.00 36.27
C CYS A 147 -15.04 -14.44 36.77
N PRO A 148 -15.84 -14.95 37.72
CA PRO A 148 -15.64 -16.30 38.26
C PRO A 148 -15.76 -17.35 37.15
N ALA A 149 -14.94 -18.40 37.22
CA ALA A 149 -14.85 -19.38 36.15
C ALA A 149 -16.20 -20.08 35.92
N ASN A 150 -16.67 -20.08 34.67
CA ASN A 150 -17.98 -20.62 34.25
C ASN A 150 -19.22 -19.92 34.85
N GLU A 151 -19.05 -18.79 35.51
CA GLU A 151 -20.14 -17.97 36.03
C GLU A 151 -20.19 -16.62 35.30
N LEU A 152 -21.32 -15.92 35.46
CA LEU A 152 -21.51 -14.58 34.91
C LEU A 152 -20.68 -13.55 35.68
N CYS A 153 -20.33 -12.45 35.02
CA CYS A 153 -19.72 -11.31 35.69
C CYS A 153 -20.68 -10.69 36.71
N SER A 154 -20.14 -10.02 37.74
CA SER A 154 -20.92 -9.56 38.90
C SER A 154 -22.08 -8.62 38.58
N GLU A 155 -22.01 -7.92 37.45
CA GLU A 155 -23.01 -6.97 36.97
C GLU A 155 -24.07 -7.62 36.06
N GLU A 156 -23.91 -8.89 35.70
CA GLU A 156 -24.84 -9.64 34.85
C GLU A 156 -25.78 -10.49 35.72
N ASP A 157 -27.03 -10.03 35.88
CA ASP A 157 -28.02 -10.69 36.74
C ASP A 157 -28.81 -11.82 36.04
N ASP A 158 -28.90 -11.79 34.69
CA ASP A 158 -29.80 -12.66 33.92
C ASP A 158 -29.08 -13.38 32.77
N LYS A 159 -28.92 -14.70 32.91
CA LYS A 159 -28.27 -15.57 31.92
C LYS A 159 -28.96 -15.56 30.55
N SER A 160 -30.26 -15.24 30.48
CA SER A 160 -31.00 -15.19 29.21
C SER A 160 -30.61 -14.00 28.32
N ARG A 161 -30.03 -12.94 28.90
CA ARG A 161 -29.57 -11.74 28.19
C ARG A 161 -28.12 -11.85 27.71
N VAL A 162 -27.37 -12.78 28.28
CA VAL A 162 -25.98 -13.06 27.95
C VAL A 162 -25.91 -14.10 26.83
N GLN A 163 -24.99 -13.92 25.89
CA GLN A 163 -24.80 -14.89 24.81
C GLN A 163 -24.40 -16.27 25.35
N PRO A 164 -24.91 -17.38 24.78
CA PRO A 164 -24.58 -18.71 25.24
C PRO A 164 -23.07 -18.98 25.22
N GLY A 165 -22.52 -19.46 26.34
CA GLY A 165 -21.08 -19.74 26.48
C GLY A 165 -20.21 -18.51 26.82
N SER A 166 -20.83 -17.34 27.02
CA SER A 166 -20.17 -16.09 27.43
C SER A 166 -20.42 -15.74 28.91
N GLN A 167 -19.49 -15.01 29.54
CA GLN A 167 -19.62 -14.50 30.91
C GLN A 167 -20.29 -13.11 30.98
N PHE A 168 -20.24 -12.33 29.90
CA PHE A 168 -20.89 -11.02 29.79
C PHE A 168 -21.37 -10.74 28.37
N THR A 169 -22.27 -9.77 28.22
CA THR A 169 -22.69 -9.27 26.91
C THR A 169 -23.10 -7.80 27.00
N PHE A 170 -22.40 -6.94 26.26
CA PHE A 170 -22.84 -5.59 25.98
C PHE A 170 -23.69 -5.57 24.71
N THR A 171 -24.76 -4.77 24.74
CA THR A 171 -25.56 -4.47 23.54
C THR A 171 -25.42 -3.00 23.18
N VAL A 172 -24.94 -2.75 21.97
CA VAL A 172 -24.71 -1.41 21.45
C VAL A 172 -25.87 -1.03 20.53
N GLN A 173 -26.56 0.06 20.85
CA GLN A 173 -27.70 0.54 20.06
C GLN A 173 -27.56 2.04 19.80
N ASP A 174 -27.29 2.42 18.55
CA ASP A 174 -27.31 3.81 18.10
C ASP A 174 -28.29 3.97 16.93
N ARG A 175 -29.35 4.75 17.15
CA ARG A 175 -30.41 5.00 16.16
C ARG A 175 -30.14 6.20 15.26
N ARG A 176 -29.12 7.02 15.56
CA ARG A 176 -28.82 8.24 14.80
C ARG A 176 -27.82 7.96 13.70
N GLN A 177 -26.70 7.34 14.05
CA GLN A 177 -25.58 7.14 13.14
C GLN A 177 -24.71 5.93 13.56
N PRO A 178 -23.94 5.34 12.62
CA PRO A 178 -22.88 4.40 12.98
C PRO A 178 -21.79 5.11 13.80
N ARG A 179 -21.12 4.39 14.71
CA ARG A 179 -20.08 4.93 15.59
C ARG A 179 -19.00 3.90 15.94
N PHE A 180 -17.79 4.39 16.19
CA PHE A 180 -16.73 3.62 16.80
C PHE A 180 -16.96 3.45 18.30
N TRP A 181 -16.68 2.24 18.77
CA TRP A 181 -16.65 1.83 20.16
C TRP A 181 -15.28 1.23 20.47
N TYR A 182 -14.82 1.47 21.68
CA TYR A 182 -13.46 1.20 22.13
C TYR A 182 -13.53 0.35 23.39
N LEU A 183 -12.81 -0.76 23.36
CA LEU A 183 -12.69 -1.68 24.47
C LEU A 183 -11.31 -1.57 25.09
N SER A 184 -11.28 -1.41 26.42
CA SER A 184 -10.04 -1.29 27.19
C SER A 184 -10.12 -2.08 28.49
N LEU A 185 -8.99 -2.62 28.92
CA LEU A 185 -8.79 -3.18 30.26
C LEU A 185 -8.02 -2.18 31.11
N ILE A 186 -8.55 -1.90 32.31
CA ILE A 186 -8.02 -0.87 33.20
C ILE A 186 -7.92 -1.43 34.61
N ALA A 187 -6.73 -1.33 35.23
CA ALA A 187 -6.45 -1.71 36.61
C ALA A 187 -6.97 -0.65 37.60
N CYS A 188 -8.24 -0.31 37.45
CA CYS A 188 -9.00 0.49 38.38
C CYS A 188 -10.23 -0.30 38.78
N TYR A 189 -10.67 -0.14 40.00
CA TYR A 189 -11.94 -0.67 40.48
C TYR A 189 -12.67 0.39 41.29
N ARG A 190 -13.99 0.26 41.38
CA ARG A 190 -14.78 1.16 42.21
C ARG A 190 -14.99 0.54 43.58
N ASN A 191 -14.63 1.30 44.61
CA ASN A 191 -14.90 0.90 45.97
C ASN A 191 -16.42 0.99 46.25
N MET A 192 -17.02 -0.11 46.70
CA MET A 192 -18.47 -0.21 46.86
C MET A 192 -19.01 0.59 48.06
N THR A 193 -18.17 1.04 48.99
CA THR A 193 -18.60 1.84 50.14
C THR A 193 -18.52 3.33 49.87
N THR A 194 -17.41 3.80 49.30
CA THR A 194 -17.18 5.22 48.98
C THR A 194 -17.69 5.61 47.60
N CYS A 195 -17.90 4.63 46.71
CA CYS A 195 -18.22 4.85 45.30
C CYS A 195 -17.17 5.66 44.53
N GLU A 196 -15.94 5.70 45.05
CA GLU A 196 -14.79 6.31 44.37
C GLU A 196 -13.95 5.25 43.65
N TRP A 197 -13.23 5.69 42.62
CA TRP A 197 -12.31 4.85 41.86
C TRP A 197 -10.95 4.77 42.56
N GLU A 198 -10.42 3.56 42.65
CA GLU A 198 -9.13 3.23 43.23
C GLU A 198 -8.33 2.35 42.27
N THR A 199 -7.00 2.38 42.40
CA THR A 199 -6.12 1.52 41.60
C THR A 199 -6.12 0.08 42.12
N SER A 200 -6.16 -0.89 41.21
CA SER A 200 -5.91 -2.31 41.49
C SER A 200 -4.54 -2.81 41.04
N ALA A 201 -3.72 -1.91 40.48
CA ALA A 201 -2.33 -2.22 40.15
C ALA A 201 -1.44 -2.30 41.39
N LEU A 202 -1.83 -1.64 42.48
CA LEU A 202 -1.07 -1.54 43.73
C LEU A 202 -1.98 -1.86 44.94
N PRO A 203 -1.45 -2.52 45.99
CA PRO A 203 -2.22 -2.82 47.18
C PRO A 203 -2.54 -1.53 47.96
N HIS A 204 -3.66 -1.55 48.70
CA HIS A 204 -4.01 -0.42 49.56
C HIS A 204 -2.97 -0.28 50.71
N PRO A 205 -2.45 0.93 51.00
CA PRO A 205 -1.40 1.13 52.01
C PRO A 205 -1.76 0.66 53.43
N GLY A 206 -3.06 0.56 53.75
CA GLY A 206 -3.56 0.06 55.04
C GLY A 206 -3.89 -1.44 55.08
N ALA A 207 -3.73 -2.17 53.97
CA ALA A 207 -4.01 -3.61 53.90
C ALA A 207 -2.80 -4.48 54.23
N VAL A 208 -1.60 -3.89 54.32
CA VAL A 208 -0.37 -4.60 54.67
C VAL A 208 -0.21 -4.57 56.20
N GLY A 209 -0.27 -5.73 56.84
CA GLY A 209 0.03 -5.86 58.26
C GLY A 209 1.48 -5.44 58.59
N PRO A 210 1.83 -5.22 59.88
CA PRO A 210 3.20 -4.89 60.26
C PRO A 210 4.18 -5.97 59.75
N PRO A 211 5.41 -5.60 59.36
CA PRO A 211 6.38 -6.54 58.78
C PRO A 211 6.66 -7.68 59.75
N ILE A 212 6.48 -8.92 59.27
CA ILE A 212 6.91 -10.11 60.00
C ILE A 212 8.44 -10.19 59.87
N ASN A 213 9.15 -10.05 60.98
CA ASN A 213 10.58 -10.32 61.06
C ASN A 213 10.84 -11.78 60.64
N LYS A 214 11.38 -11.99 59.44
CA LYS A 214 11.95 -13.29 59.05
C LYS A 214 13.46 -13.22 59.20
N GLU A 215 13.97 -13.75 60.30
CA GLU A 215 15.34 -14.26 60.35
C GLU A 215 15.42 -15.46 59.40
N GLY A 216 16.16 -15.32 58.30
CA GLY A 216 16.38 -16.42 57.37
C GLY A 216 17.12 -15.97 56.12
N ASN A 217 18.42 -16.29 56.05
CA ASN A 217 19.30 -16.02 54.91
C ASN A 217 18.82 -16.74 53.64
N SER A 218 18.43 -15.99 52.61
CA SER A 218 18.51 -16.44 51.22
C SER A 218 18.71 -15.26 50.29
N THR A 219 19.92 -15.17 49.74
CA THR A 219 20.35 -14.22 48.73
C THR A 219 19.81 -14.61 47.36
N GLU A 220 18.74 -13.97 46.91
CA GLU A 220 18.42 -13.75 45.49
C GLU A 220 17.38 -12.62 45.40
N VAL A 221 17.85 -11.41 45.09
CA VAL A 221 17.09 -10.17 45.19
C VAL A 221 16.44 -9.84 43.85
N THR A 222 15.11 -9.90 43.79
CA THR A 222 14.31 -9.20 42.77
C THR A 222 13.79 -7.88 43.38
N PRO A 223 13.85 -6.75 42.66
CA PRO A 223 13.73 -5.41 43.26
C PRO A 223 12.32 -5.01 43.73
N VAL A 224 11.33 -5.91 43.68
CA VAL A 224 9.94 -5.64 44.08
C VAL A 224 9.58 -6.32 45.42
N ALA A 225 10.35 -7.32 45.85
CA ALA A 225 10.03 -8.11 47.04
C ALA A 225 10.42 -7.44 48.37
N ASP A 226 11.42 -6.55 48.38
CA ASP A 226 11.93 -5.92 49.62
C ASP A 226 11.07 -4.77 50.16
N LEU A 227 10.07 -4.29 49.41
CA LEU A 227 9.19 -3.19 49.83
C LEU A 227 7.87 -3.63 50.47
N LEU A 228 7.54 -4.93 50.40
CA LEU A 228 6.27 -5.49 50.87
C LEU A 228 6.54 -6.46 52.03
N GLY A 229 6.38 -5.97 53.26
CA GLY A 229 6.49 -6.79 54.47
C GLY A 229 5.52 -7.97 54.44
N GLY A 230 6.02 -9.16 54.09
CA GLY A 230 5.47 -10.46 54.48
C GLY A 230 4.13 -10.93 53.89
N GLN A 231 3.33 -10.09 53.23
CA GLN A 231 2.19 -10.50 52.41
C GLN A 231 2.47 -10.19 50.94
N GLN A 232 2.57 -11.24 50.13
CA GLN A 232 2.91 -11.14 48.71
C GLN A 232 1.65 -10.72 47.92
N PHE A 233 1.54 -9.44 47.62
CA PHE A 233 0.51 -8.94 46.69
C PHE A 233 0.80 -9.50 45.29
N VAL A 234 -0.19 -10.17 44.68
CA VAL A 234 -0.06 -10.75 43.34
C VAL A 234 -0.97 -9.98 42.39
N PRO A 235 -0.44 -9.41 41.29
CA PRO A 235 -1.27 -8.74 40.30
C PRO A 235 -2.26 -9.73 39.70
N ALA A 236 -3.50 -9.29 39.49
CA ALA A 236 -4.53 -10.16 38.95
C ALA A 236 -4.24 -10.45 37.48
N GLN A 237 -3.93 -11.71 37.18
CA GLN A 237 -3.74 -12.18 35.81
C GLN A 237 -5.05 -12.77 35.29
N MET A 238 -5.42 -12.39 34.07
CA MET A 238 -6.63 -12.88 33.41
C MET A 238 -6.42 -13.14 31.94
N LYS A 239 -7.16 -14.14 31.45
CA LYS A 239 -7.27 -14.49 30.04
C LYS A 239 -8.61 -13.99 29.53
N TYR A 240 -8.58 -13.31 28.39
CA TYR A 240 -9.77 -12.81 27.74
C TYR A 240 -9.95 -13.43 26.35
N ASP A 241 -11.21 -13.65 26.00
CA ASP A 241 -11.70 -14.13 24.71
C ASP A 241 -12.99 -13.36 24.44
N ILE A 242 -12.93 -12.34 23.58
CA ILE A 242 -14.01 -11.36 23.40
C ILE A 242 -14.32 -11.22 21.92
N TRP A 243 -15.60 -11.32 21.58
CA TRP A 243 -16.14 -11.10 20.25
C TRP A 243 -16.83 -9.74 20.19
N MET A 244 -16.70 -9.06 19.04
CA MET A 244 -17.46 -7.86 18.71
C MET A 244 -18.11 -8.09 17.36
N VAL A 245 -19.41 -7.90 17.20
CA VAL A 245 -20.10 -8.22 15.93
C VAL A 245 -21.26 -7.28 15.65
N ASN A 246 -21.57 -7.10 14.36
CA ASN A 246 -22.75 -6.37 13.90
C ASN A 246 -23.95 -7.33 13.76
N GLY A 247 -25.05 -7.07 14.46
CA GLY A 247 -26.23 -7.94 14.47
C GLY A 247 -26.14 -9.12 15.43
N VAL A 248 -27.27 -9.79 15.70
CA VAL A 248 -27.31 -10.89 16.68
C VAL A 248 -26.45 -12.08 16.24
N PRO A 249 -25.61 -12.65 17.11
CA PRO A 249 -24.81 -13.85 16.81
C PRO A 249 -25.62 -15.04 16.28
N ARG A 250 -26.87 -15.21 16.74
CA ARG A 250 -27.77 -16.28 16.28
C ARG A 250 -28.16 -16.18 14.79
N LEU A 251 -28.02 -14.99 14.20
CA LEU A 251 -28.36 -14.69 12.81
C LEU A 251 -27.11 -14.50 11.93
N ARG A 252 -25.92 -14.94 12.40
CA ARG A 252 -24.64 -14.76 11.68
C ARG A 252 -24.66 -15.25 10.23
N ASP A 253 -25.44 -16.30 9.95
CA ASP A 253 -25.49 -16.91 8.62
C ASP A 253 -26.32 -16.11 7.62
N TYR A 254 -27.24 -15.27 8.11
CA TYR A 254 -28.07 -14.40 7.28
C TYR A 254 -27.29 -13.15 6.83
N TYR A 255 -26.52 -12.53 7.73
CA TYR A 255 -25.76 -11.29 7.49
C TYR A 255 -24.25 -11.52 7.38
N ARG A 256 -23.81 -12.60 6.72
CA ARG A 256 -22.43 -13.10 6.83
C ARG A 256 -21.34 -12.07 6.49
N PHE A 257 -21.50 -11.28 5.44
CA PHE A 257 -20.51 -10.28 5.00
C PHE A 257 -20.58 -8.94 5.74
N GLU A 258 -21.51 -8.78 6.68
CA GLU A 258 -21.63 -7.57 7.52
C GLU A 258 -21.39 -7.89 8.99
N HIS A 259 -21.78 -9.09 9.43
CA HIS A 259 -21.76 -9.52 10.83
C HIS A 259 -20.37 -9.44 11.43
N GLN A 260 -19.42 -9.98 10.68
CA GLN A 260 -18.05 -10.12 11.09
C GLN A 260 -17.19 -8.91 10.72
N PHE A 261 -17.76 -7.84 10.18
CA PHE A 261 -16.99 -6.69 9.73
C PHE A 261 -17.34 -5.49 10.57
N SER A 262 -16.31 -4.72 10.91
CA SER A 262 -16.50 -3.36 11.42
C SER A 262 -17.10 -2.50 10.31
N PHE A 263 -17.96 -1.55 10.66
CA PHE A 263 -18.74 -0.78 9.67
C PHE A 263 -17.90 -0.05 8.62
N GLU A 264 -16.67 0.37 8.94
CA GLU A 264 -15.76 0.99 7.97
C GLU A 264 -15.25 0.02 6.89
N TYR A 265 -15.34 -1.29 7.14
CA TYR A 265 -14.96 -2.36 6.20
C TYR A 265 -16.17 -3.01 5.49
N HIS A 266 -17.40 -2.61 5.82
CA HIS A 266 -18.57 -3.00 5.04
C HIS A 266 -18.42 -2.58 3.58
N ASP A 267 -18.99 -3.38 2.67
CA ASP A 267 -18.93 -3.23 1.20
C ASP A 267 -17.54 -3.43 0.56
N ILE A 268 -16.46 -3.58 1.34
CA ILE A 268 -15.11 -3.70 0.77
C ILE A 268 -14.93 -5.02 0.00
N PHE A 269 -15.59 -6.09 0.44
CA PHE A 269 -15.60 -7.36 -0.29
C PHE A 269 -16.26 -7.20 -1.66
N GLU A 270 -17.43 -6.56 -1.70
CA GLU A 270 -18.23 -6.29 -2.89
C GLU A 270 -17.49 -5.39 -3.87
N ILE A 271 -16.80 -4.35 -3.37
CA ILE A 271 -15.95 -3.46 -4.19
C ILE A 271 -14.83 -4.26 -4.86
N ASN A 272 -14.05 -5.05 -4.09
CA ASN A 272 -12.95 -5.85 -4.63
C ASN A 272 -13.44 -6.89 -5.63
N LEU A 273 -14.56 -7.56 -5.35
CA LEU A 273 -15.15 -8.53 -6.25
C LEU A 273 -15.63 -7.87 -7.56
N THR A 274 -16.30 -6.73 -7.47
CA THR A 274 -16.82 -5.99 -8.62
C THR A 274 -15.70 -5.56 -9.55
N PHE A 275 -14.68 -4.87 -9.03
CA PHE A 275 -13.55 -4.44 -9.85
C PHE A 275 -12.70 -5.62 -10.33
N GLY A 276 -12.52 -6.66 -9.52
CA GLY A 276 -11.85 -7.89 -9.95
C GLY A 276 -12.52 -8.54 -11.17
N VAL A 277 -13.86 -8.62 -11.18
CA VAL A 277 -14.64 -9.13 -12.32
C VAL A 277 -14.54 -8.20 -13.52
N LEU A 278 -14.63 -6.88 -13.32
CA LEU A 278 -14.50 -5.90 -14.41
C LEU A 278 -13.13 -5.97 -15.10
N TYR A 279 -12.04 -6.06 -14.32
CA TYR A 279 -10.70 -6.23 -14.85
C TYR A 279 -10.50 -7.60 -15.52
N LEU A 280 -11.14 -8.66 -15.02
CA LEU A 280 -11.12 -9.98 -15.66
C LEU A 280 -11.75 -9.91 -17.05
N PHE A 281 -12.93 -9.30 -17.20
CA PHE A 281 -13.57 -9.10 -18.49
C PHE A 281 -12.71 -8.26 -19.43
N LEU A 282 -12.16 -7.14 -18.95
CA LEU A 282 -11.27 -6.29 -19.73
C LEU A 282 -10.04 -7.07 -20.20
N GLY A 283 -9.42 -7.86 -19.32
CA GLY A 283 -8.27 -8.70 -19.64
C GLY A 283 -8.56 -9.73 -20.72
N ILE A 284 -9.69 -10.44 -20.62
CA ILE A 284 -10.14 -11.43 -21.61
C ILE A 284 -10.39 -10.76 -22.97
N ILE A 285 -11.12 -9.64 -23.01
CA ILE A 285 -11.41 -8.91 -24.25
C ILE A 285 -10.13 -8.48 -24.95
N LEU A 286 -9.18 -7.90 -24.21
CA LEU A 286 -7.90 -7.47 -24.78
C LEU A 286 -7.09 -8.68 -25.25
N HIS A 287 -7.08 -9.79 -24.51
CA HIS A 287 -6.31 -10.98 -24.88
C HIS A 287 -6.80 -11.59 -26.20
N ILE A 288 -8.13 -11.62 -26.41
CA ILE A 288 -8.72 -12.04 -27.69
C ILE A 288 -8.33 -11.09 -28.81
N LYS A 289 -8.38 -9.77 -28.56
CA LYS A 289 -8.12 -8.74 -29.58
C LYS A 289 -6.66 -8.68 -30.04
N TYR A 290 -5.70 -8.81 -29.13
CA TYR A 290 -4.26 -8.67 -29.43
C TYR A 290 -3.56 -10.01 -29.73
N LYS A 291 -4.32 -11.07 -30.00
CA LYS A 291 -3.79 -12.43 -30.23
C LYS A 291 -2.77 -12.45 -31.38
N GLY A 292 -1.48 -12.45 -31.03
CA GLY A 292 -0.35 -12.59 -31.96
C GLY A 292 0.49 -11.32 -32.19
N GLU A 293 0.06 -10.14 -31.72
CA GLU A 293 0.76 -8.86 -31.92
C GLU A 293 0.93 -8.09 -30.61
N TYR A 294 1.86 -8.56 -29.78
CA TYR A 294 2.17 -7.92 -28.51
C TYR A 294 3.19 -6.81 -28.68
N GLU A 295 2.69 -5.59 -28.87
CA GLU A 295 3.50 -4.38 -28.71
C GLU A 295 3.95 -4.22 -27.25
N PRO A 296 5.12 -3.62 -26.99
CA PRO A 296 5.66 -3.51 -25.63
C PRO A 296 4.74 -2.74 -24.67
N LEU A 297 4.02 -1.72 -25.18
CA LEU A 297 3.04 -0.96 -24.40
C LEU A 297 1.79 -1.79 -24.05
N ALA A 298 1.33 -2.63 -24.98
CA ALA A 298 0.24 -3.55 -24.71
C ALA A 298 0.65 -4.61 -23.66
N CYS A 299 1.89 -5.11 -23.69
CA CYS A 299 2.40 -6.02 -22.65
C CYS A 299 2.32 -5.42 -21.25
N LEU A 300 2.75 -4.16 -21.08
CA LEU A 300 2.67 -3.47 -19.78
C LEU A 300 1.22 -3.31 -19.31
N LEU A 301 0.29 -2.96 -20.21
CA LEU A 301 -1.13 -2.92 -19.89
C LEU A 301 -1.67 -4.29 -19.43
N PHE A 302 -1.31 -5.36 -20.14
CA PHE A 302 -1.69 -6.72 -19.74
C PHE A 302 -1.11 -7.10 -18.37
N THR A 303 0.15 -6.75 -18.11
CA THR A 303 0.78 -7.00 -16.81
C THR A 303 0.05 -6.26 -15.69
N HIS A 304 -0.31 -4.99 -15.88
CA HIS A 304 -1.13 -4.24 -14.92
C HIS A 304 -2.46 -4.95 -14.63
N ILE A 305 -3.22 -5.29 -15.68
CA ILE A 305 -4.54 -5.91 -15.57
C ILE A 305 -4.49 -7.25 -14.84
N TRP A 306 -3.56 -8.14 -15.22
CA TRP A 306 -3.46 -9.46 -14.59
C TRP A 306 -2.92 -9.41 -13.17
N LEU A 307 -2.00 -8.49 -12.87
CA LEU A 307 -1.57 -8.24 -11.48
C LEU A 307 -2.74 -7.75 -10.63
N TYR A 308 -3.60 -6.87 -11.17
CA TYR A 308 -4.78 -6.40 -10.47
C TYR A 308 -5.78 -7.53 -10.21
N VAL A 309 -6.10 -8.34 -11.22
CA VAL A 309 -6.99 -9.51 -11.06
C VAL A 309 -6.44 -10.44 -9.97
N ALA A 310 -5.14 -10.73 -10.00
CA ALA A 310 -4.51 -11.56 -8.97
C ALA A 310 -4.62 -10.92 -7.58
N ALA A 311 -4.35 -9.63 -7.42
CA ALA A 311 -4.53 -8.91 -6.16
C ALA A 311 -5.98 -8.99 -5.64
N ALA A 312 -6.95 -8.63 -6.48
CA ALA A 312 -8.37 -8.64 -6.15
C ALA A 312 -8.86 -10.05 -5.76
N THR A 313 -8.38 -11.11 -6.41
CA THR A 313 -8.73 -12.48 -6.03
C THR A 313 -8.18 -12.87 -4.65
N LEU A 314 -6.93 -12.48 -4.33
CA LEU A 314 -6.35 -12.76 -3.01
C LEU A 314 -7.09 -11.99 -1.91
N HIS A 315 -7.45 -10.73 -2.17
CA HIS A 315 -8.27 -9.93 -1.27
C HIS A 315 -9.67 -10.53 -1.08
N ALA A 316 -10.34 -10.93 -2.16
CA ALA A 316 -11.66 -11.55 -2.09
C ALA A 316 -11.61 -12.87 -1.29
N ILE A 317 -10.58 -13.71 -1.48
CA ILE A 317 -10.41 -14.96 -0.71
C ILE A 317 -10.17 -14.65 0.78
N HIS A 318 -9.32 -13.67 1.09
CA HIS A 318 -9.06 -13.25 2.47
C HIS A 318 -10.35 -12.75 3.15
N LEU A 319 -11.05 -11.81 2.51
CA LEU A 319 -12.27 -11.20 3.04
C LEU A 319 -13.41 -12.23 3.13
N ALA A 320 -13.52 -13.14 2.17
CA ALA A 320 -14.45 -14.25 2.27
C ALA A 320 -14.13 -15.12 3.48
N ALA A 321 -12.88 -15.56 3.67
CA ALA A 321 -12.48 -16.35 4.84
C ALA A 321 -12.77 -15.62 6.16
N TYR A 322 -12.44 -14.32 6.22
CA TYR A 322 -12.72 -13.46 7.37
C TYR A 322 -14.21 -13.39 7.71
N ALA A 323 -15.10 -13.38 6.71
CA ALA A 323 -16.55 -13.42 6.91
C ALA A 323 -17.04 -14.71 7.62
N PHE A 324 -16.28 -15.81 7.56
CA PHE A 324 -16.63 -17.08 8.22
C PHE A 324 -16.06 -17.18 9.64
N ASP A 325 -14.79 -16.84 9.83
CA ASP A 325 -14.04 -17.15 11.05
C ASP A 325 -13.63 -15.92 11.87
N GLY A 326 -13.79 -14.70 11.33
CA GLY A 326 -13.36 -13.46 11.96
C GLY A 326 -11.85 -13.24 12.06
N LYS A 327 -11.06 -14.11 11.42
CA LYS A 327 -9.58 -14.09 11.44
C LYS A 327 -9.02 -13.90 10.04
N GLY A 328 -9.60 -14.60 9.06
CA GLY A 328 -9.13 -14.62 7.69
C GLY A 328 -7.68 -15.15 7.57
N ALA A 329 -7.12 -15.04 6.37
CA ALA A 329 -5.73 -15.41 6.10
C ALA A 329 -4.87 -14.16 5.90
N CYS A 330 -4.17 -13.70 6.95
CA CYS A 330 -3.37 -12.45 6.89
C CYS A 330 -2.32 -12.47 5.77
N ALA A 331 -1.71 -13.63 5.49
CA ALA A 331 -0.74 -13.77 4.40
C ALA A 331 -1.32 -13.41 3.03
N LEU A 332 -2.58 -13.79 2.75
CA LEU A 332 -3.24 -13.46 1.48
C LEU A 332 -3.50 -11.96 1.35
N LEU A 333 -3.86 -11.29 2.45
CA LEU A 333 -4.03 -9.84 2.48
C LEU A 333 -2.71 -9.13 2.15
N TYR A 334 -1.60 -9.54 2.78
CA TYR A 334 -0.29 -8.95 2.53
C TYR A 334 0.19 -9.14 1.09
N ILE A 335 0.10 -10.38 0.59
CA ILE A 335 0.49 -10.69 -0.79
C ILE A 335 -0.42 -9.91 -1.76
N GLY A 336 -1.72 -9.88 -1.52
CA GLY A 336 -2.69 -9.10 -2.30
C GLY A 336 -2.34 -7.61 -2.36
N ASN A 337 -1.99 -6.99 -1.22
CA ASN A 337 -1.58 -5.59 -1.16
C ASN A 337 -0.32 -5.33 -2.00
N VAL A 338 0.69 -6.20 -1.91
CA VAL A 338 1.93 -6.07 -2.71
C VAL A 338 1.64 -6.21 -4.21
N LEU A 339 0.79 -7.15 -4.62
CA LEU A 339 0.39 -7.27 -6.03
C LEU A 339 -0.43 -6.07 -6.52
N GLY A 340 -1.30 -5.53 -5.67
CA GLY A 340 -2.07 -4.32 -5.96
C GLY A 340 -1.15 -3.11 -6.19
N CYS A 341 -0.21 -2.86 -5.27
CA CYS A 341 0.80 -1.81 -5.44
C CYS A 341 1.66 -2.05 -6.69
N ALA A 342 2.08 -3.29 -6.95
CA ALA A 342 2.81 -3.64 -8.18
C ALA A 342 2.00 -3.30 -9.44
N SER A 343 0.70 -3.62 -9.44
CA SER A 343 -0.21 -3.29 -10.53
C SER A 343 -0.27 -1.77 -10.77
N GLU A 344 -0.48 -0.96 -9.74
CA GLU A 344 -0.54 0.50 -9.85
C GLU A 344 0.79 1.09 -10.36
N THR A 345 1.93 0.59 -9.87
CA THR A 345 3.23 1.05 -10.36
C THR A 345 3.43 0.69 -11.84
N VAL A 346 2.98 -0.48 -12.30
CA VAL A 346 3.05 -0.84 -13.73
C VAL A 346 2.23 0.15 -14.57
N LEU A 347 1.03 0.54 -14.12
CA LEU A 347 0.21 1.55 -14.80
C LEU A 347 0.90 2.92 -14.83
N LEU A 348 1.53 3.33 -13.73
CA LEU A 348 2.30 4.56 -13.67
C LEU A 348 3.45 4.56 -14.70
N ILE A 349 4.22 3.47 -14.78
CA ILE A 349 5.32 3.35 -15.75
C ILE A 349 4.78 3.34 -17.17
N LEU A 350 3.67 2.68 -17.41
CA LEU A 350 2.99 2.67 -18.71
C LEU A 350 2.67 4.09 -19.18
N ILE A 351 2.13 4.93 -18.29
CA ILE A 351 1.79 6.33 -18.58
C ILE A 351 3.06 7.19 -18.80
N LEU A 352 4.08 7.04 -17.96
CA LEU A 352 5.32 7.80 -18.09
C LEU A 352 6.09 7.44 -19.37
N THR A 353 6.16 6.15 -19.71
CA THR A 353 6.83 5.68 -20.93
C THR A 353 6.09 6.11 -22.20
N THR A 354 4.77 6.16 -22.18
CA THR A 354 3.99 6.71 -23.30
C THR A 354 4.12 8.21 -23.44
N ALA A 355 4.22 8.96 -22.34
CA ALA A 355 4.49 10.39 -22.41
C ALA A 355 5.82 10.67 -23.12
N ASP A 356 6.86 9.91 -22.78
CA ASP A 356 8.22 10.09 -23.29
C ASP A 356 8.36 9.62 -24.74
N VAL A 357 7.99 8.36 -25.02
CA VAL A 357 8.17 7.75 -26.35
C VAL A 357 7.04 8.13 -27.31
N GLY A 358 5.82 8.32 -26.80
CA GLY A 358 4.61 8.44 -27.59
C GLY A 358 3.91 7.14 -27.91
N PHE A 359 2.67 7.28 -28.33
CA PHE A 359 2.02 6.21 -29.08
C PHE A 359 2.80 5.99 -30.37
N PRO A 360 3.00 4.74 -30.81
CA PRO A 360 3.52 4.42 -32.13
C PRO A 360 2.46 4.78 -33.19
N ILE A 361 2.13 6.06 -33.31
CA ILE A 361 1.33 6.59 -34.43
C ILE A 361 2.32 6.68 -35.58
N LEU A 362 2.54 5.57 -36.30
CA LEU A 362 2.82 5.73 -37.71
C LEU A 362 1.45 5.98 -38.33
N PRO A 363 1.12 7.20 -38.78
CA PRO A 363 -0.02 7.32 -39.67
C PRO A 363 0.27 6.35 -40.83
N ALA A 364 -0.72 5.54 -41.22
CA ALA A 364 -0.56 4.55 -42.30
C ALA A 364 0.04 5.18 -43.59
N GLU A 365 -0.16 6.48 -43.76
CA GLU A 365 0.48 7.34 -44.76
C GLU A 365 2.02 7.38 -44.67
N LEU A 366 2.60 7.46 -43.46
CA LEU A 366 4.05 7.53 -43.25
C LEU A 366 4.72 6.17 -43.38
N SER A 367 4.07 5.06 -42.98
CA SER A 367 4.59 3.71 -43.21
C SER A 367 4.59 3.37 -44.70
N HIS A 368 3.52 3.74 -45.41
CA HIS A 368 3.44 3.67 -46.87
C HIS A 368 4.51 4.56 -47.55
N PHE A 369 4.73 5.78 -47.04
CA PHE A 369 5.75 6.67 -47.55
C PHE A 369 7.18 6.16 -47.30
N GLU A 370 7.50 5.69 -46.09
CA GLU A 370 8.79 5.09 -45.76
C GLU A 370 9.05 3.85 -46.62
N GLU A 371 8.05 3.00 -46.82
CA GLU A 371 8.19 1.83 -47.67
C GLU A 371 8.42 2.22 -49.14
N LYS A 372 7.73 3.26 -49.62
CA LYS A 372 7.93 3.83 -50.95
C LYS A 372 9.34 4.42 -51.11
N VAL A 373 9.84 5.14 -50.11
CA VAL A 373 11.21 5.68 -50.07
C VAL A 373 12.24 4.55 -50.02
N ARG A 374 12.00 3.48 -49.26
CA ARG A 374 12.88 2.29 -49.19
C ARG A 374 12.95 1.58 -50.53
N ARG A 375 11.80 1.40 -51.21
CA ARG A 375 11.74 0.83 -52.57
C ARG A 375 12.46 1.74 -53.57
N TYR A 376 12.30 3.06 -53.46
CA TYR A 376 12.98 4.02 -54.33
C TYR A 376 14.50 3.98 -54.14
N ARG A 377 14.98 3.92 -52.89
CA ARG A 377 16.40 3.82 -52.55
C ARG A 377 17.00 2.48 -53.00
N LYS A 378 16.28 1.37 -52.87
CA LYS A 378 16.66 0.06 -53.45
C LYS A 378 16.77 0.13 -54.98
N ARG A 379 15.81 0.76 -55.67
CA ARG A 379 15.85 0.93 -57.13
C ARG A 379 17.01 1.80 -57.59
N GLN A 380 17.31 2.88 -56.86
CA GLN A 380 18.48 3.75 -57.11
C GLN A 380 19.79 2.98 -56.94
N PHE A 381 19.93 2.21 -55.85
CA PHE A 381 21.12 1.39 -55.61
C PHE A 381 21.32 0.32 -56.69
N MET A 382 20.24 -0.38 -57.09
CA MET A 382 20.30 -1.38 -58.17
C MET A 382 20.68 -0.77 -59.51
N ARG A 383 20.21 0.46 -59.83
CA ARG A 383 20.58 1.18 -61.07
C ARG A 383 22.06 1.58 -61.10
N ILE A 384 22.60 2.01 -59.96
CA ILE A 384 24.03 2.34 -59.84
C ILE A 384 24.88 1.07 -59.99
N ASN A 385 24.45 -0.04 -59.39
CA ASN A 385 25.18 -1.31 -59.49
C ASN A 385 25.10 -1.92 -60.90
N SER A 386 23.96 -1.78 -61.61
CA SER A 386 23.84 -2.24 -63.00
C SER A 386 24.57 -1.34 -63.99
N ALA A 387 24.76 -0.05 -63.69
CA ALA A 387 25.54 0.87 -64.52
C ALA A 387 27.06 0.75 -64.28
N GLY A 388 27.48 0.17 -63.15
CA GLY A 388 28.88 -0.06 -62.79
C GLY A 388 29.50 -1.34 -63.35
N VAL A 389 28.73 -2.22 -64.01
CA VAL A 389 29.23 -3.47 -64.61
C VAL A 389 29.11 -3.38 -66.13
N VAL A 390 30.09 -2.74 -66.76
CA VAL A 390 30.42 -2.96 -68.18
C VAL A 390 31.78 -3.66 -68.22
N GLN A 391 31.74 -4.94 -68.58
CA GLN A 391 32.90 -5.82 -68.71
C GLN A 391 33.43 -5.68 -70.14
N SER A 392 34.65 -5.17 -70.33
CA SER A 392 35.28 -5.09 -71.66
C SER A 392 36.07 -6.37 -71.95
N SER A 393 35.61 -7.16 -72.92
CA SER A 393 36.40 -8.20 -73.55
C SER A 393 36.10 -8.24 -75.05
N ALA A 394 37.05 -7.81 -75.88
CA ALA A 394 37.19 -8.26 -77.26
C ALA A 394 38.59 -7.94 -77.81
N SER A 395 39.30 -9.01 -78.16
CA SER A 395 40.59 -9.09 -78.85
C SER A 395 40.44 -9.02 -80.37
N GLY A 396 41.46 -8.50 -81.09
CA GLY A 396 41.75 -8.94 -82.47
C GLY A 396 42.34 -7.92 -83.46
N PHE A 397 43.60 -8.18 -83.85
CA PHE A 397 44.10 -8.26 -85.25
C PHE A 397 44.81 -7.07 -85.97
N SER A 398 46.03 -7.39 -86.45
CA SER A 398 46.77 -7.00 -87.69
C SER A 398 47.64 -5.71 -87.84
N ASN A 399 48.95 -5.91 -87.65
CA ASN A 399 50.11 -5.77 -88.57
C ASN A 399 50.27 -4.69 -89.68
N ASN A 400 51.46 -4.05 -89.62
CA ASN A 400 52.51 -3.82 -90.64
C ASN A 400 52.71 -2.48 -91.40
N ARG A 401 53.93 -1.94 -91.18
CA ARG A 401 54.94 -1.30 -92.07
C ARG A 401 54.97 0.22 -92.37
N THR A 402 55.96 0.86 -91.72
CA THR A 402 57.08 1.71 -92.23
C THR A 402 56.82 2.92 -93.16
N LEU A 403 57.21 4.14 -92.73
CA LEU A 403 58.44 4.89 -93.13
C LEU A 403 58.32 6.40 -92.78
N GLY A 404 59.39 7.04 -92.29
CA GLY A 404 59.70 8.46 -92.56
C GLY A 404 59.38 9.53 -91.49
N GLU A 405 60.42 9.92 -90.74
CA GLU A 405 60.83 11.25 -90.22
C GLU A 405 59.89 12.40 -89.77
N THR A 406 60.32 12.94 -88.61
CA THR A 406 60.40 14.33 -88.08
C THR A 406 59.21 15.11 -87.47
N ASP A 407 59.54 15.65 -86.30
CA ASP A 407 59.11 16.89 -85.61
C ASP A 407 57.83 16.99 -84.78
N SER A 408 58.09 17.13 -83.46
CA SER A 408 57.52 18.06 -82.48
C SER A 408 56.00 18.15 -82.22
N ALA A 409 55.68 18.04 -80.91
CA ALA A 409 54.52 18.61 -80.22
C ALA A 409 53.11 18.03 -80.52
N GLN A 410 52.64 17.13 -79.64
CA GLN A 410 51.32 17.20 -78.97
C GLN A 410 51.06 15.93 -78.16
N ASN A 411 50.93 16.06 -76.84
CA ASN A 411 50.65 14.95 -75.94
C ASN A 411 49.14 14.91 -75.61
N SER A 412 48.46 13.96 -76.25
CA SER A 412 47.33 13.13 -75.76
C SER A 412 46.31 13.74 -74.78
N HIS A 413 45.15 14.10 -75.32
CA HIS A 413 43.91 14.28 -74.58
C HIS A 413 43.31 12.92 -74.16
N ARG A 414 43.39 12.55 -72.88
CA ARG A 414 42.48 11.57 -72.26
C ARG A 414 41.33 12.33 -71.59
N ARG A 415 40.20 12.44 -72.28
CA ARG A 415 38.95 13.03 -71.75
C ARG A 415 38.37 12.11 -70.67
N LEU A 416 38.74 12.35 -69.41
CA LEU A 416 37.95 11.86 -68.27
C LEU A 416 36.71 12.77 -68.18
N LYS A 417 35.53 12.22 -68.46
CA LYS A 417 34.27 12.93 -68.29
C LYS A 417 33.97 12.96 -66.78
N GLU A 418 34.35 14.03 -66.11
CA GLU A 418 33.85 14.33 -64.76
C GLU A 418 32.32 14.36 -64.83
N ILE A 419 31.67 13.42 -64.15
CA ILE A 419 30.24 13.52 -63.84
C ILE A 419 30.15 14.43 -62.63
N LEU A 420 30.03 15.73 -62.89
CA LEU A 420 29.68 16.74 -61.88
C LEU A 420 28.24 16.47 -61.42
N LEU A 421 28.07 15.92 -60.22
CA LEU A 421 26.76 15.86 -59.56
C LEU A 421 26.33 17.29 -59.16
N PRO A 422 25.07 17.70 -59.39
CA PRO A 422 24.61 19.03 -59.02
C PRO A 422 24.58 19.17 -57.49
N ALA A 423 25.04 20.34 -57.01
CA ALA A 423 25.29 20.66 -55.60
C ALA A 423 24.05 20.65 -54.67
N TYR A 424 22.86 20.27 -55.14
CA TYR A 424 21.64 20.27 -54.33
C TYR A 424 21.41 18.99 -53.51
N ALA A 425 22.19 17.93 -53.72
CA ALA A 425 22.05 16.65 -53.01
C ALA A 425 22.95 16.50 -51.76
N ALA A 426 23.90 17.42 -51.55
CA ALA A 426 24.89 17.30 -50.47
C ALA A 426 24.50 18.01 -49.15
N THR A 427 23.43 18.82 -49.15
CA THR A 427 23.08 19.65 -47.98
C THR A 427 22.15 18.96 -46.98
N TRP A 428 21.48 17.87 -47.35
CA TRP A 428 20.58 17.16 -46.42
C TRP A 428 21.27 16.10 -45.55
N SER A 429 22.47 15.65 -45.93
CA SER A 429 23.24 14.65 -45.18
C SER A 429 24.08 15.24 -44.05
N ALA A 430 24.33 16.55 -44.05
CA ALA A 430 25.17 17.21 -43.05
C ALA A 430 24.38 17.75 -41.83
N ALA A 431 23.05 17.83 -41.92
CA ALA A 431 22.22 18.39 -40.84
C ALA A 431 21.82 17.36 -39.75
N VAL A 432 22.04 16.06 -39.96
CA VAL A 432 21.69 15.00 -39.00
C VAL A 432 22.90 14.48 -38.21
N ALA A 433 24.11 15.00 -38.48
CA ALA A 433 25.35 14.61 -37.79
C ALA A 433 25.89 15.70 -36.84
N ARG A 434 25.01 16.43 -36.16
CA ARG A 434 25.38 17.25 -34.99
C ARG A 434 24.54 16.88 -33.77
N SER A 435 24.96 15.85 -33.05
CA SER A 435 24.97 15.88 -31.58
C SER A 435 25.78 14.70 -31.04
N GLU A 436 26.96 15.03 -30.52
CA GLU A 436 27.74 14.34 -29.49
C GLU A 436 28.20 12.88 -29.70
N VAL A 437 29.13 12.67 -30.63
CA VAL A 437 30.29 11.80 -30.37
C VAL A 437 31.50 12.39 -31.09
N ILE A 438 32.24 13.31 -30.45
CA ILE A 438 33.70 13.51 -30.58
C ILE A 438 34.11 14.38 -29.37
N LYS A 439 34.51 13.73 -28.28
CA LYS A 439 35.61 14.22 -27.45
C LYS A 439 36.69 13.15 -27.56
N ALA A 440 37.90 13.60 -27.89
CA ALA A 440 39.10 12.83 -28.17
C ALA A 440 39.20 12.21 -29.57
N ALA A 441 39.71 13.01 -30.52
CA ALA A 441 40.62 12.50 -31.55
C ALA A 441 41.59 13.64 -31.92
N THR A 442 42.81 13.54 -31.42
CA THR A 442 43.95 14.37 -31.82
C THR A 442 44.34 14.05 -33.26
N MET A 443 44.49 15.08 -34.09
CA MET A 443 44.98 14.97 -35.47
C MET A 443 46.49 14.72 -35.49
N VAL A 444 46.94 13.81 -36.36
CA VAL A 444 48.29 13.81 -36.92
C VAL A 444 48.16 13.61 -38.44
N PRO A 445 48.85 14.41 -39.28
CA PRO A 445 48.74 14.30 -40.73
C PRO A 445 49.84 13.39 -41.29
N THR A 446 49.49 12.49 -42.21
CA THR A 446 50.30 12.18 -43.41
C THR A 446 49.52 11.32 -44.41
N SER A 447 50.06 11.32 -45.62
CA SER A 447 49.46 11.06 -46.93
C SER A 447 49.24 9.60 -47.30
N SER A 448 48.28 9.42 -48.22
CA SER A 448 48.01 8.26 -49.09
C SER A 448 46.99 7.23 -48.58
N VAL A 449 45.90 7.16 -49.36
CA VAL A 449 44.94 6.07 -49.59
C VAL A 449 44.64 5.17 -48.39
N VAL A 450 43.44 5.33 -47.82
CA VAL A 450 42.86 4.34 -46.91
C VAL A 450 41.50 3.90 -47.45
N SER A 451 41.45 2.64 -47.91
CA SER A 451 40.22 1.85 -48.03
C SER A 451 39.54 1.76 -46.66
N LEU A 452 38.27 2.16 -46.59
CA LEU A 452 37.41 1.83 -45.46
C LEU A 452 37.01 0.36 -45.55
N ALA A 453 37.87 -0.51 -45.01
CA ALA A 453 37.47 -1.83 -44.56
C ALA A 453 36.88 -1.69 -43.15
N PHE A 454 35.58 -1.94 -43.00
CA PHE A 454 34.99 -2.14 -41.68
C PHE A 454 35.40 -3.54 -41.18
N ALA A 455 36.38 -3.58 -40.29
CA ALA A 455 36.64 -4.76 -39.48
C ALA A 455 35.51 -4.92 -38.47
N ASN A 456 34.71 -5.97 -38.61
CA ASN A 456 33.88 -6.45 -37.51
C ASN A 456 34.83 -7.04 -36.46
N GLN A 457 34.96 -6.38 -35.31
CA GLN A 457 35.41 -7.07 -34.10
C GLN A 457 34.24 -7.89 -33.59
N GLU A 458 34.21 -9.17 -33.97
CA GLU A 458 33.50 -10.21 -33.21
C GLU A 458 34.25 -10.41 -31.90
N GLU A 459 33.79 -9.76 -30.83
CA GLU A 459 34.07 -10.21 -29.47
C GLU A 459 33.15 -11.40 -29.17
N GLU A 460 33.71 -12.59 -29.39
CA GLU A 460 33.15 -13.87 -28.98
C GLU A 460 33.13 -13.93 -27.44
N SER A 461 31.97 -13.70 -26.84
CA SER A 461 31.71 -13.99 -25.43
C SER A 461 30.61 -15.05 -25.32
N THR A 462 30.96 -16.13 -24.61
CA THR A 462 30.22 -17.37 -24.49
C THR A 462 28.83 -17.17 -23.84
N PRO A 463 27.81 -17.99 -24.22
CA PRO A 463 26.46 -17.82 -23.72
C PRO A 463 26.29 -18.52 -22.38
N ALA A 464 25.98 -17.75 -21.32
CA ALA A 464 25.40 -18.29 -20.10
C ALA A 464 23.87 -18.42 -20.28
N CYS A 465 23.38 -19.65 -20.15
CA CYS A 465 21.99 -20.04 -20.29
C CYS A 465 21.03 -19.29 -19.34
N CYS A 466 20.06 -18.57 -19.92
CA CYS A 466 18.69 -18.48 -19.39
C CYS A 466 17.75 -18.38 -20.60
N GLY A 467 16.84 -19.36 -20.69
CA GLY A 467 15.98 -19.59 -21.84
C GLY A 467 14.84 -18.58 -21.95
N LEU A 468 14.39 -18.46 -23.21
CA LEU A 468 13.24 -17.71 -23.73
C LEU A 468 13.44 -16.20 -23.90
N ILE A 469 13.50 -15.81 -25.19
CA ILE A 469 13.61 -14.47 -25.79
C ILE A 469 15.05 -14.05 -26.12
N LYS A 470 15.44 -14.21 -27.40
CA LYS A 470 16.61 -13.53 -27.99
C LYS A 470 16.35 -12.02 -27.97
N CYS A 471 16.92 -11.31 -27.00
CA CYS A 471 16.85 -9.85 -26.89
C CYS A 471 18.14 -9.20 -27.41
N THR A 472 18.02 -8.31 -28.39
CA THR A 472 19.11 -7.41 -28.85
C THR A 472 19.66 -6.56 -27.70
N GLN A 473 20.96 -6.23 -27.69
CA GLN A 473 21.67 -5.47 -26.65
C GLN A 473 20.93 -4.18 -26.18
N ARG A 474 20.29 -3.45 -27.12
CA ARG A 474 19.51 -2.23 -26.84
C ARG A 474 18.19 -2.50 -26.09
N ARG A 475 17.55 -3.64 -26.37
CA ARG A 475 16.32 -4.10 -25.69
C ARG A 475 16.61 -4.54 -24.26
N LYS A 476 17.76 -5.19 -24.01
CA LYS A 476 18.23 -5.52 -22.65
C LYS A 476 18.42 -4.26 -21.78
N ARG A 477 19.09 -3.22 -22.28
CA ARG A 477 19.29 -1.96 -21.52
C ARG A 477 17.98 -1.26 -21.15
N THR A 478 17.00 -1.24 -22.05
CA THR A 478 15.69 -0.63 -21.81
C THR A 478 14.88 -1.41 -20.78
N CYS A 479 14.86 -2.74 -20.87
CA CYS A 479 14.20 -3.58 -19.86
C CYS A 479 14.84 -3.45 -18.47
N VAL A 480 16.18 -3.35 -18.40
CA VAL A 480 16.89 -3.10 -17.13
C VAL A 480 16.52 -1.73 -16.56
N TYR A 481 16.48 -0.67 -17.38
CA TYR A 481 16.08 0.66 -16.94
C TYR A 481 14.65 0.69 -16.37
N LEU A 482 13.69 0.11 -17.10
CA LEU A 482 12.29 0.03 -16.65
C LEU A 482 12.15 -0.81 -15.39
N GLY A 483 12.86 -1.93 -15.29
CA GLY A 483 12.89 -2.77 -14.09
C GLY A 483 13.47 -2.04 -12.87
N CYS A 484 14.55 -1.27 -13.06
CA CYS A 484 15.10 -0.43 -12.00
C CYS A 484 14.12 0.66 -11.57
N MET A 485 13.43 1.31 -12.52
CA MET A 485 12.42 2.33 -12.22
C MET A 485 11.23 1.74 -11.45
N MET A 486 10.70 0.59 -11.88
CA MET A 486 9.67 -0.18 -11.14
C MET A 486 10.13 -0.46 -9.71
N SER A 487 11.32 -1.03 -9.56
CA SER A 487 11.85 -1.41 -8.25
C SER A 487 12.03 -0.21 -7.34
N ALA A 488 12.48 0.93 -7.87
CA ALA A 488 12.69 2.14 -7.08
C ALA A 488 11.37 2.75 -6.59
N ILE A 489 10.38 2.90 -7.48
CA ILE A 489 9.07 3.45 -7.12
C ILE A 489 8.37 2.53 -6.12
N LEU A 490 8.34 1.22 -6.38
CA LEU A 490 7.75 0.25 -5.46
C LEU A 490 8.40 0.27 -4.08
N SER A 491 9.73 0.38 -4.02
CA SER A 491 10.43 0.42 -2.73
C SER A 491 10.10 1.69 -1.93
N ILE A 492 9.92 2.82 -2.62
CA ILE A 492 9.53 4.09 -1.98
C ILE A 492 8.09 4.01 -1.46
N GLU A 493 7.15 3.57 -2.32
CA GLU A 493 5.74 3.45 -1.93
C GLU A 493 5.54 2.46 -0.78
N LEU A 494 6.18 1.29 -0.86
CA LEU A 494 6.09 0.27 0.18
C LEU A 494 6.78 0.72 1.48
N GLY A 495 7.93 1.40 1.39
CA GLY A 495 8.63 1.95 2.55
C GLY A 495 7.80 3.01 3.29
N LEU A 496 7.16 3.92 2.54
CA LEU A 496 6.25 4.91 3.12
C LEU A 496 5.00 4.24 3.71
N TYR A 497 4.42 3.25 3.03
CA TYR A 497 3.27 2.51 3.55
C TYR A 497 3.61 1.80 4.87
N ILE A 498 4.75 1.11 4.96
CA ILE A 498 5.21 0.45 6.18
C ILE A 498 5.42 1.47 7.30
N TRP A 499 6.07 2.60 7.02
CA TRP A 499 6.21 3.66 8.03
C TRP A 499 4.84 4.16 8.50
N ALA A 500 3.88 4.30 7.59
CA ALA A 500 2.53 4.72 7.96
C ALA A 500 1.82 3.75 8.91
N LEU A 501 2.13 2.46 8.83
CA LEU A 501 1.61 1.46 9.77
C LEU A 501 2.21 1.59 11.18
N PHE A 502 3.47 2.01 11.30
CA PHE A 502 4.12 2.21 12.60
C PHE A 502 3.67 3.50 13.30
N ASP A 503 3.45 4.57 12.54
CA ASP A 503 3.01 5.87 13.07
C ASP A 503 1.51 5.92 13.39
N GLN A 504 0.75 4.87 13.07
CA GLN A 504 -0.69 4.83 13.27
C GLN A 504 -1.04 4.46 14.72
N ASP A 505 -1.53 5.42 15.49
CA ASP A 505 -2.14 5.15 16.79
C ASP A 505 -3.46 4.38 16.61
N PRO A 506 -3.63 3.19 17.23
CA PRO A 506 -4.81 2.37 17.02
C PRO A 506 -6.07 2.93 17.71
N VAL A 507 -5.90 3.82 18.70
CA VAL A 507 -6.99 4.43 19.47
C VAL A 507 -7.51 5.72 18.83
N LEU A 508 -6.62 6.53 18.27
CA LEU A 508 -7.01 7.82 17.70
C LEU A 508 -7.52 7.65 16.26
N ASP A 509 -8.48 8.48 15.85
CA ASP A 509 -9.03 8.50 14.48
C ASP A 509 -8.06 9.14 13.47
N ILE A 510 -6.77 8.83 13.59
CA ILE A 510 -5.72 9.26 12.68
C ILE A 510 -5.70 8.25 11.54
N SER A 511 -6.31 8.60 10.40
CA SER A 511 -6.22 7.76 9.20
C SER A 511 -4.79 7.73 8.66
N VAL A 512 -4.44 6.67 7.93
CA VAL A 512 -3.14 6.49 7.26
C VAL A 512 -2.70 7.75 6.51
N TRP A 513 -3.62 8.44 5.84
CA TRP A 513 -3.35 9.67 5.08
C TRP A 513 -3.05 10.92 5.92
N ASN A 514 -3.34 10.90 7.22
CA ASN A 514 -3.01 12.00 8.13
C ASN A 514 -1.60 11.86 8.72
N THR A 515 -1.03 10.65 8.72
CA THR A 515 0.33 10.41 9.20
C THR A 515 1.35 11.11 8.29
N THR A 516 2.54 11.38 8.82
CA THR A 516 3.67 11.95 8.05
C THR A 516 3.95 11.16 6.77
N PRO A 517 4.10 9.82 6.81
CA PRO A 517 4.30 9.02 5.59
C PRO A 517 3.10 9.02 4.64
N GLY A 518 1.86 9.08 5.13
CA GLY A 518 0.68 9.23 4.28
C GLY A 518 0.68 10.54 3.48
N ARG A 519 1.05 11.65 4.12
CA ARG A 519 1.23 12.94 3.45
C ARG A 519 2.36 12.91 2.43
N LEU A 520 3.45 12.20 2.73
CA LEU A 520 4.56 11.98 1.79
C LEU A 520 4.11 11.16 0.57
N LEU A 521 3.27 10.13 0.73
CA LEU A 521 2.70 9.36 -0.39
C LEU A 521 1.91 10.28 -1.36
N VAL A 522 1.08 11.18 -0.81
CA VAL A 522 0.36 12.18 -1.62
C VAL A 522 1.34 13.15 -2.31
N ALA A 523 2.38 13.60 -1.60
CA ALA A 523 3.40 14.47 -2.17
C ALA A 523 4.20 13.80 -3.31
N VAL A 524 4.53 12.51 -3.17
CA VAL A 524 5.19 11.73 -4.23
C VAL A 524 4.32 11.69 -5.48
N ARG A 525 2.99 11.50 -5.35
CA ARG A 525 2.07 11.57 -6.49
C ARG A 525 2.04 12.95 -7.15
N MET A 526 2.13 14.04 -6.38
CA MET A 526 2.26 15.39 -6.96
C MET A 526 3.59 15.58 -7.71
N VAL A 527 4.71 15.10 -7.17
CA VAL A 527 6.02 15.14 -7.84
C VAL A 527 5.98 14.35 -9.16
N LEU A 528 5.35 13.18 -9.17
CA LEU A 528 5.17 12.38 -10.39
C LEU A 528 4.29 13.10 -11.42
N ALA A 529 3.26 13.83 -10.99
CA ALA A 529 2.45 14.65 -11.89
C ALA A 529 3.27 15.78 -12.53
N PHE A 530 4.12 16.47 -11.75
CA PHE A 530 5.04 17.48 -12.29
C PHE A 530 6.08 16.88 -13.22
N TRP A 531 6.60 15.69 -12.91
CA TRP A 531 7.49 14.94 -13.80
C TRP A 531 6.78 14.65 -15.13
N PHE A 532 5.55 14.13 -15.09
CA PHE A 532 4.74 13.84 -16.27
C PHE A 532 4.53 15.09 -17.14
N LEU A 533 4.15 16.22 -16.54
CA LEU A 533 4.03 17.50 -17.25
C LEU A 533 5.36 17.97 -17.85
N SER A 534 6.46 17.76 -17.15
CA SER A 534 7.80 18.12 -17.63
C SER A 534 8.20 17.30 -18.87
N ILE A 535 7.85 16.02 -18.92
CA ILE A 535 8.05 15.18 -20.11
C ILE A 535 7.24 15.76 -21.29
N LEU A 536 5.95 16.04 -21.08
CA LEU A 536 5.08 16.57 -22.11
C LEU A 536 5.57 17.92 -22.66
N TYR A 537 6.02 18.82 -21.78
CA TYR A 537 6.56 20.12 -22.17
C TYR A 537 7.83 20.00 -23.01
N ARG A 538 8.79 19.17 -22.59
CA ARG A 538 10.03 18.92 -23.35
C ARG A 538 9.73 18.38 -24.74
N ARG A 539 8.73 17.51 -24.85
CA ARG A 539 8.30 16.93 -26.12
C ARG A 539 7.66 17.96 -27.04
N GLN A 540 6.75 18.78 -26.52
CA GLN A 540 6.10 19.84 -27.29
C GLN A 540 7.13 20.81 -27.90
N SER A 541 8.16 21.18 -27.13
CA SER A 541 9.22 22.07 -27.63
C SER A 541 10.09 21.46 -28.74
N SER A 542 10.10 20.13 -28.88
CA SER A 542 10.91 19.40 -29.87
C SER A 542 10.15 19.14 -31.18
N SER A 543 8.82 19.02 -31.11
CA SER A 543 7.97 18.72 -32.27
C SER A 543 7.21 19.95 -32.77
N ASN A 544 7.53 20.43 -33.98
CA ASN A 544 6.67 21.34 -34.76
C ASN A 544 5.40 20.59 -35.23
N LEU A 545 4.55 20.15 -34.31
CA LEU A 545 3.36 19.35 -34.62
C LEU A 545 2.11 20.19 -34.38
N SER A 546 1.73 21.00 -35.37
CA SER A 546 0.49 21.77 -35.42
C SER A 546 -0.76 20.94 -35.77
N GLU A 547 -0.65 19.62 -35.84
CA GLU A 547 -1.82 18.75 -35.95
C GLU A 547 -1.60 17.58 -35.01
N VAL A 548 -2.55 17.37 -34.10
CA VAL A 548 -3.10 16.09 -33.62
C VAL A 548 -3.76 16.40 -32.27
N ILE A 549 -5.08 16.22 -32.21
CA ILE A 549 -5.93 16.48 -31.05
C ILE A 549 -5.78 15.38 -29.98
N GLU A 550 -5.21 14.23 -30.34
CA GLU A 550 -5.03 13.03 -29.51
C GLU A 550 -4.04 13.14 -28.31
N PRO A 551 -2.85 13.77 -28.40
CA PRO A 551 -1.94 13.91 -27.26
C PRO A 551 -2.48 14.83 -26.16
N LEU A 552 -3.34 15.80 -26.50
CA LEU A 552 -3.98 16.67 -25.51
C LEU A 552 -4.97 15.90 -24.65
N HIS A 553 -5.80 15.04 -25.26
CA HIS A 553 -6.74 14.18 -24.54
C HIS A 553 -6.00 13.19 -23.62
N PHE A 554 -4.90 12.61 -24.09
CA PHE A 554 -4.01 11.79 -23.26
C PHE A 554 -3.47 12.59 -22.06
N ALA A 555 -2.90 13.78 -22.30
CA ALA A 555 -2.34 14.61 -21.25
C ALA A 555 -3.38 14.97 -20.18
N VAL A 556 -4.58 15.42 -20.59
CA VAL A 556 -5.66 15.81 -19.68
C VAL A 556 -6.17 14.61 -18.88
N ALA A 557 -6.45 13.49 -19.54
CA ALA A 557 -7.00 12.30 -18.88
C ALA A 557 -6.05 11.76 -17.80
N TYR A 558 -4.76 11.63 -18.11
CA TYR A 558 -3.80 11.08 -17.14
C TYR A 558 -3.36 12.11 -16.11
N LEU A 559 -3.41 13.42 -16.39
CA LEU A 559 -3.25 14.44 -15.35
C LEU A 559 -4.39 14.36 -14.32
N ILE A 560 -5.64 14.14 -14.76
CA ILE A 560 -6.77 13.91 -13.85
C ILE A 560 -6.53 12.65 -13.01
N TRP A 561 -6.05 11.56 -13.62
CA TRP A 561 -5.70 10.34 -12.88
C TRP A 561 -4.61 10.58 -11.83
N PHE A 562 -3.53 11.30 -12.17
CA PHE A 562 -2.48 11.67 -11.21
C PHE A 562 -3.01 12.49 -10.02
N LEU A 563 -3.94 13.42 -10.29
CA LEU A 563 -4.53 14.29 -9.28
C LEU A 563 -5.69 13.64 -8.51
N SER A 564 -6.17 12.47 -8.95
CA SER A 564 -7.30 11.78 -8.33
C SER A 564 -7.02 11.41 -6.87
N LEU A 565 -5.86 10.82 -6.56
CA LEU A 565 -5.51 10.47 -5.17
C LEU A 565 -5.42 11.72 -4.25
N PRO A 566 -4.62 12.76 -4.55
CA PRO A 566 -4.60 13.98 -3.75
C PRO A 566 -5.98 14.62 -3.56
N ALA A 567 -6.78 14.69 -4.62
CA ALA A 567 -8.11 15.30 -4.57
C ALA A 567 -9.06 14.50 -3.68
N VAL A 568 -9.10 13.18 -3.84
CA VAL A 568 -9.98 12.29 -3.07
C VAL A 568 -9.55 12.27 -1.60
N VAL A 569 -8.26 12.23 -1.29
CA VAL A 569 -7.76 12.33 0.08
C VAL A 569 -8.19 13.66 0.71
N PHE A 570 -8.03 14.79 -0.01
CA PHE A 570 -8.47 16.09 0.48
C PHE A 570 -9.98 16.14 0.77
N VAL A 571 -10.81 15.68 -0.18
CA VAL A 571 -12.27 15.65 -0.02
C VAL A 571 -12.68 14.73 1.13
N ALA A 572 -12.10 13.53 1.20
CA ALA A 572 -12.42 12.54 2.22
C ALA A 572 -12.00 12.98 3.63
N HIS A 573 -11.03 13.89 3.74
CA HIS A 573 -10.64 14.49 5.01
C HIS A 573 -11.50 15.66 5.45
N THR A 574 -11.93 16.49 4.50
CA THR A 574 -12.66 17.73 4.79
C THR A 574 -14.17 17.54 4.89
N SER A 575 -14.73 16.57 4.17
CA SER A 575 -16.18 16.44 3.99
C SER A 575 -16.76 15.08 4.33
N VAL A 576 -15.92 14.05 4.52
CA VAL A 576 -16.37 12.67 4.77
C VAL A 576 -16.01 12.27 6.20
N SER A 577 -16.96 11.62 6.89
CA SER A 577 -16.74 11.16 8.26
C SER A 577 -15.73 10.00 8.30
N PRO A 578 -15.02 9.79 9.41
CA PRO A 578 -13.99 8.74 9.53
C PRO A 578 -14.47 7.33 9.15
N LEU A 579 -15.75 7.02 9.41
CA LEU A 579 -16.39 5.74 9.12
C LEU A 579 -16.54 5.46 7.61
N TRP A 580 -16.67 6.49 6.79
CA TRP A 580 -16.84 6.35 5.34
C TRP A 580 -15.57 6.67 4.55
N ARG A 581 -14.58 7.30 5.18
CA ARG A 581 -13.35 7.77 4.52
C ARG A 581 -12.62 6.64 3.78
N GLN A 582 -12.41 5.50 4.45
CA GLN A 582 -11.65 4.38 3.88
C GLN A 582 -12.32 3.86 2.60
N LYS A 583 -13.58 3.42 2.68
CA LYS A 583 -14.34 2.93 1.51
C LYS A 583 -14.50 3.96 0.40
N THR A 584 -14.63 5.24 0.73
CA THR A 584 -14.69 6.31 -0.28
C THR A 584 -13.38 6.41 -1.06
N ILE A 585 -12.24 6.43 -0.36
CA ILE A 585 -10.93 6.51 -1.00
C ILE A 585 -10.69 5.26 -1.87
N PHE A 586 -10.89 4.07 -1.30
CA PHE A 586 -10.73 2.80 -2.03
C PHE A 586 -11.64 2.71 -3.26
N GLY A 587 -12.93 3.01 -3.11
CA GLY A 587 -13.90 2.95 -4.20
C GLY A 587 -13.58 3.92 -5.35
N VAL A 588 -13.23 5.17 -5.04
CA VAL A 588 -12.91 6.16 -6.08
C VAL A 588 -11.57 5.84 -6.75
N MET A 589 -10.56 5.37 -6.01
CA MET A 589 -9.28 4.99 -6.61
C MET A 589 -9.42 3.80 -7.55
N HIS A 590 -10.11 2.72 -7.14
CA HIS A 590 -10.37 1.59 -8.03
C HIS A 590 -11.15 1.99 -9.29
N LEU A 591 -12.13 2.89 -9.16
CA LEU A 591 -12.85 3.43 -10.31
C LEU A 591 -11.91 4.23 -11.23
N SER A 592 -11.08 5.11 -10.67
CA SER A 592 -10.11 5.93 -11.40
C SER A 592 -9.12 5.06 -12.18
N ASP A 593 -8.55 4.03 -11.56
CA ASP A 593 -7.59 3.11 -12.17
C ASP A 593 -8.23 2.26 -13.29
N PHE A 594 -9.46 1.79 -13.07
CA PHE A 594 -10.19 1.03 -14.06
C PHE A 594 -10.52 1.89 -15.29
N LEU A 595 -10.99 3.13 -15.08
CA LEU A 595 -11.24 4.08 -16.16
C LEU A 595 -9.95 4.43 -16.92
N ALA A 596 -8.85 4.67 -16.20
CA ALA A 596 -7.53 4.91 -16.80
C ALA A 596 -7.07 3.74 -17.68
N SER A 597 -7.33 2.51 -17.26
CA SER A 597 -7.03 1.27 -18.00
C SER A 597 -7.87 1.14 -19.28
N ILE A 598 -9.18 1.41 -19.20
CA ILE A 598 -10.07 1.42 -20.37
C ILE A 598 -9.64 2.49 -21.37
N LEU A 599 -9.40 3.72 -20.90
CA LEU A 599 -8.97 4.83 -21.75
C LEU A 599 -7.65 4.48 -22.44
N TYR A 600 -6.71 3.87 -21.73
CA TYR A 600 -5.44 3.46 -22.29
C TYR A 600 -5.63 2.40 -23.39
N ALA A 601 -6.47 1.39 -23.14
CA ALA A 601 -6.82 0.38 -24.12
C ALA A 601 -7.47 0.98 -25.37
N GLN A 602 -8.34 1.99 -25.21
CA GLN A 602 -8.94 2.72 -26.33
C GLN A 602 -7.91 3.51 -27.13
N LEU A 603 -6.95 4.15 -26.48
CA LEU A 603 -5.88 4.88 -27.15
C LEU A 603 -4.97 3.97 -27.98
N ILE A 604 -4.57 2.80 -27.44
CA ILE A 604 -3.82 1.82 -28.24
C ILE A 604 -4.64 1.36 -29.46
N ASN A 605 -5.95 1.15 -29.27
CA ASN A 605 -6.84 0.70 -30.34
C ASN A 605 -7.07 1.73 -31.44
N ARG A 606 -6.90 3.03 -31.16
CA ARG A 606 -6.98 4.10 -32.17
C ARG A 606 -5.65 4.34 -32.88
N ALA A 607 -4.54 4.02 -32.21
CA ALA A 607 -3.21 4.16 -32.77
C ALA A 607 -2.86 3.07 -33.79
N LYS A 608 -3.53 1.91 -33.72
CA LYS A 608 -3.51 0.85 -34.75
C LYS A 608 -4.57 1.11 -35.80
#